data_AF-A0A2W4SM39-F1
#
_entry.id   AF-A0A2W4SM39-F1
#
_cell.length_a   1.000
_cell.length_b   1.000
_cell.length_c   1.000
_cell.angle_alpha   90.00
_cell.angle_beta   90.00
_cell.angle_gamma   90.00
#
_symmetry.space_group_name_H-M   'P 1'
#
loop_
_entity.id
_entity.type
_entity.pdbx_description
1 polymer ?
#
loop_
_entity_poly.entity_id
_entity_poly.type
_entity_poly.pdbx_seq_one_letter_code
_entity_poly.pdbx_strand_id
1 'polypeptide(L)'
;NTINIVIDDATTEFAEVLTAIADGDLTRSATTDYSGKLGELSASINAMAQRLSHTVGVIKDTTRDVLTSASEIQAGADNLSKRTEDQASSLEETAATTEQLAASVKASAVSSKRAVTLAEDATAVARTGGAIVTDAVGAMSRIEQSSQKITDITSVIDNIAFQTNLLALNAAVEAARAGEAGRGFAVVASEVRTLAQQSSDAAKSISGLINASTTEIAAGVKLVRAAGEVLVQIVDASQKVAGTVAEVSAASVEQASGIEEMSQIVAHMDGITQQNAALAEQSAASAIVLGQKIEGLGALVAAFRTQERESNVTVLAPAPRLRRAG
;
A
#
# COMPACT_ATOMS: atom_id res chain seq x y z
N ASN A 1 -12.30 79.10 72.10
CA ASN A 1 -12.07 77.66 72.24
C ASN A 1 -12.17 76.97 70.87
N THR A 2 -11.53 77.55 69.86
CA THR A 2 -11.74 77.17 68.44
C THR A 2 -10.82 76.04 68.02
N ILE A 3 -9.65 75.90 68.66
CA ILE A 3 -8.68 74.82 68.41
C ILE A 3 -9.23 73.46 68.86
N ASN A 4 -9.90 73.39 70.02
CA ASN A 4 -10.48 72.14 70.50
C ASN A 4 -11.63 71.66 69.60
N ILE A 5 -12.43 72.58 69.04
CA ILE A 5 -13.50 72.24 68.09
C ILE A 5 -12.89 71.67 66.80
N VAL A 6 -11.87 72.31 66.23
CA VAL A 6 -11.19 71.83 65.02
C VAL A 6 -10.50 70.46 65.23
N ILE A 7 -9.93 70.21 66.41
CA ILE A 7 -9.33 68.91 66.74
C ILE A 7 -10.41 67.83 66.91
N ASP A 8 -11.50 68.13 67.61
CA ASP A 8 -12.61 67.20 67.83
C ASP A 8 -13.30 66.82 66.51
N ASP A 9 -13.58 67.81 65.65
CA ASP A 9 -14.14 67.62 64.32
C ASP A 9 -13.21 66.77 63.43
N ALA A 10 -11.90 67.10 63.39
CA ALA A 10 -10.92 66.35 62.60
C ALA A 10 -10.75 64.90 63.07
N THR A 11 -10.70 64.69 64.39
CA THR A 11 -10.54 63.33 64.94
C THR A 11 -11.80 62.48 64.76
N THR A 12 -12.98 63.10 64.81
CA THR A 12 -14.26 62.44 64.50
C THR A 12 -14.30 62.03 63.03
N GLU A 13 -13.95 62.93 62.10
CA GLU A 13 -13.87 62.62 60.67
C GLU A 13 -12.86 61.51 60.37
N PHE A 14 -11.67 61.55 60.97
CA PHE A 14 -10.67 60.48 60.80
C PHE A 14 -11.17 59.15 61.35
N ALA A 15 -11.85 59.14 62.49
CA ALA A 15 -12.44 57.92 63.05
C ALA A 15 -13.53 57.36 62.14
N GLU A 16 -14.39 58.20 61.56
CA GLU A 16 -15.41 57.78 60.58
C GLU A 16 -14.79 57.19 59.31
N VAL A 17 -13.77 57.83 58.74
CA VAL A 17 -13.08 57.35 57.54
C VAL A 17 -12.35 56.04 57.82
N LEU A 18 -11.67 55.92 58.96
CA LEU A 18 -10.99 54.68 59.34
C LEU A 18 -11.97 53.54 59.63
N THR A 19 -13.14 53.84 60.23
CA THR A 19 -14.21 52.85 60.44
C THR A 19 -14.76 52.39 59.10
N ALA A 20 -15.02 53.32 58.17
CA ALA A 20 -15.45 52.98 56.82
C ALA A 20 -14.43 52.09 56.09
N ILE A 21 -13.13 52.38 56.19
CA ILE A 21 -12.06 51.54 55.61
C ILE A 21 -12.04 50.15 56.26
N ALA A 22 -12.23 50.06 57.59
CA ALA A 22 -12.29 48.79 58.31
C ALA A 22 -13.50 47.93 57.89
N ASP A 23 -14.63 48.57 57.58
CA ASP A 23 -15.84 47.95 57.04
C ASP A 23 -15.75 47.66 55.53
N GLY A 24 -14.61 47.99 54.90
CA GLY A 24 -14.34 47.74 53.48
C GLY A 24 -14.77 48.85 52.53
N ASP A 25 -15.27 49.99 53.01
CA ASP A 25 -15.58 51.15 52.18
C ASP A 25 -14.35 52.05 51.96
N LEU A 26 -13.69 51.83 50.82
CA LEU A 26 -12.51 52.58 50.38
C LEU A 26 -12.86 53.79 49.51
N THR A 27 -14.15 54.17 49.45
CA THR A 27 -14.62 55.33 48.67
C THR A 27 -14.62 56.64 49.47
N ARG A 28 -14.50 56.54 50.80
CA ARG A 28 -14.48 57.66 51.74
C ARG A 28 -13.08 58.30 51.80
N SER A 29 -13.05 59.61 51.98
CA SER A 29 -11.82 60.40 52.14
C SER A 29 -12.02 61.46 53.22
N ALA A 30 -10.97 61.75 53.99
CA ALA A 30 -10.93 62.86 54.93
C ALA A 30 -10.66 64.19 54.21
N THR A 31 -11.23 65.27 54.73
CA THR A 31 -11.08 66.63 54.23
C THR A 31 -9.63 67.12 54.32
N THR A 32 -9.21 67.90 53.33
CA THR A 32 -7.82 68.42 53.22
C THR A 32 -7.63 69.84 53.78
N ASP A 33 -8.67 70.41 54.41
CA ASP A 33 -8.65 71.78 54.91
C ASP A 33 -7.89 71.95 56.24
N TYR A 34 -7.35 70.86 56.80
CA TYR A 34 -6.54 70.87 58.01
C TYR A 34 -5.10 71.30 57.73
N SER A 35 -4.53 72.12 58.64
CA SER A 35 -3.14 72.57 58.58
C SER A 35 -2.26 71.88 59.62
N GLY A 36 -0.95 71.79 59.37
CA GLY A 36 0.01 71.16 60.27
C GLY A 36 -0.19 69.64 60.38
N LYS A 37 0.01 69.06 61.58
CA LYS A 37 -0.01 67.60 61.81
C LYS A 37 -1.35 66.93 61.49
N LEU A 38 -2.48 67.64 61.63
CA LEU A 38 -3.80 67.11 61.25
C LEU A 38 -3.94 67.00 59.72
N GLY A 39 -3.37 67.94 58.97
CA GLY A 39 -3.29 67.86 57.51
C GLY A 39 -2.41 66.71 57.03
N GLU A 40 -1.26 66.50 57.67
CA GLU A 40 -0.37 65.35 57.39
C GLU A 40 -1.07 64.00 57.66
N LEU A 41 -1.86 63.91 58.74
CA LEU A 41 -2.62 62.71 59.08
C LEU A 41 -3.77 62.47 58.08
N SER A 42 -4.55 63.50 57.74
CA SER A 42 -5.59 63.42 56.71
C SER A 42 -5.02 62.94 55.37
N ALA A 43 -3.90 63.53 54.93
CA ALA A 43 -3.21 63.13 53.71
C ALA A 43 -2.73 61.67 53.78
N SER A 44 -2.23 61.21 54.93
CA SER A 44 -1.78 59.83 55.12
C SER A 44 -2.94 58.82 55.10
N ILE A 45 -4.07 59.15 55.73
CA ILE A 45 -5.30 58.33 55.70
C ILE A 45 -5.82 58.21 54.27
N ASN A 46 -5.90 59.33 53.55
CA ASN A 46 -6.33 59.35 52.16
C ASN A 46 -5.38 58.55 51.25
N ALA A 47 -4.06 58.68 51.44
CA ALA A 47 -3.08 57.90 50.70
C ALA A 47 -3.19 56.39 50.98
N MET A 48 -3.50 56.00 52.23
CA MET A 48 -3.77 54.61 52.60
C MET A 48 -5.02 54.08 51.92
N ALA A 49 -6.14 54.81 51.99
CA ALA A 49 -7.40 54.44 51.33
C ALA A 49 -7.22 54.29 49.81
N GLN A 50 -6.50 55.22 49.17
CA GLN A 50 -6.19 55.15 47.74
C GLN A 50 -5.33 53.94 47.37
N ARG A 51 -4.28 53.64 48.14
CA ARG A 51 -3.42 52.47 47.89
C ARG A 51 -4.17 51.14 48.07
N LEU A 52 -5.00 51.04 49.11
CA LEU A 52 -5.87 49.87 49.32
C LEU A 52 -6.88 49.74 48.19
N SER A 53 -7.54 50.84 47.81
CA SER A 53 -8.53 50.86 46.72
C SER A 53 -7.91 50.44 45.38
N HIS A 54 -6.70 50.93 45.08
CA HIS A 54 -5.95 50.52 43.90
C HIS A 54 -5.59 49.03 43.95
N THR A 55 -5.08 48.53 45.07
CA THR A 55 -4.70 47.12 45.25
C THR A 55 -5.91 46.19 45.09
N VAL A 56 -7.03 46.51 45.75
CA VAL A 56 -8.30 45.80 45.62
C VAL A 56 -8.81 45.82 44.18
N GLY A 57 -8.72 46.98 43.50
CA GLY A 57 -9.07 47.11 42.09
C GLY A 57 -8.25 46.18 41.19
N VAL A 58 -6.92 46.18 41.34
CA VAL A 58 -6.02 45.28 40.59
C VAL A 58 -6.33 43.81 40.88
N ILE A 59 -6.64 43.45 42.14
CA ILE A 59 -7.01 42.07 42.48
C ILE A 59 -8.35 41.69 41.82
N LYS A 60 -9.35 42.58 41.80
CA LYS A 60 -10.65 42.33 41.13
C LYS A 60 -10.46 42.07 39.63
N ASP A 61 -9.65 42.90 38.97
CA ASP A 61 -9.36 42.75 37.54
C ASP A 61 -8.58 41.45 37.27
N THR A 62 -7.54 41.16 38.06
CA THR A 62 -6.75 39.92 37.94
C THR A 62 -7.62 38.67 38.17
N THR A 63 -8.52 38.73 39.14
CA THR A 63 -9.46 37.62 39.43
C THR A 63 -10.37 37.35 38.24
N ARG A 64 -10.90 38.41 37.59
CA ARG A 64 -11.69 38.27 36.37
C ARG A 64 -10.89 37.64 35.23
N ASP A 65 -9.66 38.11 35.00
CA ASP A 65 -8.79 37.61 33.94
C ASP A 65 -8.42 36.13 34.14
N VAL A 66 -8.11 35.73 35.38
CA VAL A 66 -7.80 34.33 35.70
C VAL A 66 -9.03 33.44 35.56
N LEU A 67 -10.24 33.92 35.91
CA LEU A 67 -11.48 33.16 35.72
C LEU A 67 -11.78 32.92 34.24
N THR A 68 -11.58 33.93 33.39
CA THR A 68 -11.66 33.78 31.94
C THR A 68 -10.64 32.77 31.44
N SER A 69 -9.38 32.88 31.87
CA SER A 69 -8.31 31.95 31.49
C SER A 69 -8.62 30.50 31.93
N ALA A 70 -9.15 30.29 33.13
CA ALA A 70 -9.55 28.98 33.62
C ALA A 70 -10.67 28.38 32.75
N SER A 71 -11.66 29.18 32.37
CA SER A 71 -12.75 28.76 31.49
C SER A 71 -12.24 28.40 30.08
N GLU A 72 -11.27 29.14 29.55
CA GLU A 72 -10.61 28.83 28.28
C GLU A 72 -9.79 27.52 28.35
N ILE A 73 -9.07 27.29 29.45
CA ILE A 73 -8.33 26.03 29.68
C ILE A 73 -9.30 24.85 29.73
N GLN A 74 -10.43 24.98 30.43
CA GLN A 74 -11.45 23.93 30.49
C GLN A 74 -12.03 23.63 29.11
N ALA A 75 -12.41 24.65 28.34
CA ALA A 75 -12.90 24.45 26.98
C ALA A 75 -11.84 23.82 26.05
N GLY A 76 -10.57 24.20 26.22
CA GLY A 76 -9.45 23.59 25.50
C GLY A 76 -9.24 22.12 25.86
N ALA A 77 -9.35 21.77 27.15
CA ALA A 77 -9.27 20.40 27.63
C ALA A 77 -10.42 19.54 27.08
N ASP A 78 -11.65 20.04 27.09
CA ASP A 78 -12.80 19.35 26.49
C ASP A 78 -12.62 19.12 24.99
N ASN A 79 -12.05 20.11 24.27
CA ASN A 79 -11.73 19.94 22.85
C ASN A 79 -10.64 18.88 22.62
N LEU A 80 -9.59 18.88 23.45
CA LEU A 80 -8.53 17.89 23.39
C LEU A 80 -9.09 16.48 23.65
N SER A 81 -9.99 16.32 24.63
CA SER A 81 -10.65 15.05 24.92
C SER A 81 -11.39 14.51 23.69
N LYS A 82 -12.25 15.34 23.07
CA LYS A 82 -13.00 14.94 21.87
C LYS A 82 -12.10 14.53 20.71
N ARG A 83 -11.05 15.32 20.44
CA ARG A 83 -10.07 14.98 19.39
C ARG A 83 -9.30 13.70 19.70
N THR A 84 -9.05 13.42 20.98
CA THR A 84 -8.38 12.20 21.43
C THR A 84 -9.28 10.98 21.25
N GLU A 85 -10.59 11.10 21.51
CA GLU A 85 -11.59 10.06 21.21
C GLU A 85 -11.70 9.78 19.70
N ASP A 86 -11.77 10.82 18.88
CA ASP A 86 -11.78 10.68 17.41
C ASP A 86 -10.50 10.00 16.90
N GLN A 87 -9.35 10.37 17.48
CA GLN A 87 -8.06 9.76 17.16
C GLN A 87 -8.00 8.30 17.58
N ALA A 88 -8.53 7.94 18.75
CA ALA A 88 -8.60 6.56 19.21
C ALA A 88 -9.41 5.69 18.22
N SER A 89 -10.58 6.18 17.77
CA SER A 89 -11.38 5.48 16.76
C SER A 89 -10.64 5.31 15.43
N SER A 90 -9.91 6.34 14.99
CA SER A 90 -9.09 6.26 13.77
C SER A 90 -7.93 5.26 13.90
N LEU A 91 -7.35 5.14 15.11
CA LEU A 91 -6.30 4.17 15.40
C LEU A 91 -6.83 2.74 15.42
N GLU A 92 -8.04 2.50 15.93
CA GLU A 92 -8.68 1.17 15.86
C GLU A 92 -8.89 0.71 14.41
N GLU A 93 -9.38 1.59 13.53
CA GLU A 93 -9.53 1.28 12.11
C GLU A 93 -8.17 1.05 11.43
N THR A 94 -7.17 1.86 11.78
CA THR A 94 -5.80 1.69 11.27
C THR A 94 -5.18 0.36 11.73
N ALA A 95 -5.42 -0.05 12.98
CA ALA A 95 -4.98 -1.33 13.51
C ALA A 95 -5.63 -2.50 12.75
N ALA A 96 -6.95 -2.46 12.58
CA ALA A 96 -7.70 -3.50 11.86
C ALA A 96 -7.25 -3.64 10.39
N THR A 97 -7.05 -2.51 9.70
CA THR A 97 -6.55 -2.51 8.32
C THR A 97 -5.11 -3.01 8.24
N THR A 98 -4.26 -2.70 9.22
CA THR A 98 -2.89 -3.21 9.32
C THR A 98 -2.86 -4.73 9.52
N GLU A 99 -3.72 -5.28 10.37
CA GLU A 99 -3.87 -6.74 10.54
C GLU A 99 -4.35 -7.43 9.25
N GLN A 100 -5.32 -6.84 8.57
CA GLN A 100 -5.81 -7.37 7.30
C GLN A 100 -4.71 -7.34 6.22
N LEU A 101 -3.93 -6.26 6.16
CA LEU A 101 -2.76 -6.15 5.27
C LEU A 101 -1.73 -7.24 5.60
N ALA A 102 -1.41 -7.45 6.88
CA ALA A 102 -0.49 -8.51 7.31
C ALA A 102 -0.93 -9.89 6.81
N ALA A 103 -2.23 -10.20 6.97
CA ALA A 103 -2.80 -11.46 6.49
C ALA A 103 -2.71 -11.60 4.96
N SER A 104 -3.01 -10.53 4.22
CA SER A 104 -2.96 -10.51 2.76
C SER A 104 -1.53 -10.68 2.21
N VAL A 105 -0.55 -10.00 2.81
CA VAL A 105 0.86 -10.12 2.43
C VAL A 105 1.39 -11.52 2.72
N LYS A 106 1.03 -12.10 3.88
CA LYS A 106 1.38 -13.49 4.20
C LYS A 106 0.78 -14.49 3.20
N ALA A 107 -0.49 -14.30 2.85
CA ALA A 107 -1.15 -15.14 1.84
C ALA A 107 -0.49 -15.00 0.46
N SER A 108 -0.04 -13.80 0.10
CA SER A 108 0.69 -13.51 -1.14
C SER A 108 2.04 -14.24 -1.16
N ALA A 109 2.82 -14.19 -0.08
CA ALA A 109 4.09 -14.91 0.04
C ALA A 109 3.91 -16.43 -0.13
N VAL A 110 2.91 -17.03 0.52
CA VAL A 110 2.60 -18.45 0.38
C VAL A 110 2.16 -18.80 -1.05
N SER A 111 1.31 -17.97 -1.65
CA SER A 111 0.83 -18.16 -3.02
C SER A 111 1.95 -18.07 -4.04
N SER A 112 2.86 -17.11 -3.88
CA SER A 112 4.06 -16.97 -4.71
C SER A 112 4.94 -18.21 -4.61
N LYS A 113 5.20 -18.73 -3.41
CA LYS A 113 5.98 -19.97 -3.25
C LYS A 113 5.34 -21.14 -3.97
N ARG A 114 4.01 -21.28 -3.90
CA ARG A 114 3.27 -22.33 -4.63
C ARG A 114 3.36 -22.15 -6.14
N ALA A 115 3.30 -20.91 -6.63
CA ALA A 115 3.41 -20.62 -8.06
C ALA A 115 4.82 -20.91 -8.61
N VAL A 116 5.89 -20.71 -7.82
CA VAL A 116 7.24 -21.15 -8.20
C VAL A 116 7.29 -22.66 -8.39
N THR A 117 6.79 -23.44 -7.42
CA THR A 117 6.75 -24.91 -7.55
C THR A 117 5.95 -25.36 -8.78
N LEU A 118 4.82 -24.72 -9.06
CA LEU A 118 4.03 -25.04 -10.26
C LEU A 118 4.78 -24.74 -11.56
N ALA A 119 5.56 -23.66 -11.60
CA ALA A 119 6.40 -23.33 -12.75
C ALA A 119 7.56 -24.32 -12.93
N GLU A 120 8.13 -24.83 -11.83
CA GLU A 120 9.15 -25.89 -11.83
C GLU A 120 8.57 -27.20 -12.38
N ASP A 121 7.38 -27.60 -11.93
CA ASP A 121 6.66 -28.78 -12.43
C ASP A 121 6.36 -28.66 -13.94
N ALA A 122 5.85 -27.50 -14.38
CA ALA A 122 5.61 -27.24 -15.79
C ALA A 122 6.89 -27.32 -16.62
N THR A 123 8.00 -26.81 -16.08
CA THR A 123 9.33 -26.91 -16.70
C THR A 123 9.79 -28.37 -16.84
N ALA A 124 9.57 -29.20 -15.81
CA ALA A 124 9.92 -30.61 -15.83
C ALA A 124 9.10 -31.40 -16.88
N VAL A 125 7.80 -31.13 -16.96
CA VAL A 125 6.91 -31.74 -17.97
C VAL A 125 7.34 -31.32 -19.38
N ALA A 126 7.61 -30.02 -19.61
CA ALA A 126 8.05 -29.53 -20.91
C ALA A 126 9.41 -30.12 -21.35
N ARG A 127 10.36 -30.27 -20.42
CA ARG A 127 11.64 -30.96 -20.69
C ARG A 127 11.44 -32.43 -21.08
N THR A 128 10.57 -33.13 -20.37
CA THR A 128 10.23 -34.52 -20.67
C THR A 128 9.58 -34.62 -22.06
N GLY A 129 8.66 -33.71 -22.39
CA GLY A 129 8.09 -33.60 -23.72
C GLY A 129 9.14 -33.35 -24.80
N GLY A 130 10.14 -32.49 -24.52
CA GLY A 130 11.23 -32.21 -25.45
C GLY A 130 12.11 -33.43 -25.72
N ALA A 131 12.37 -34.26 -24.72
CA ALA A 131 13.06 -35.54 -24.89
C ALA A 131 12.25 -36.49 -25.79
N ILE A 132 10.94 -36.63 -25.56
CA ILE A 132 10.05 -37.46 -26.38
C ILE A 132 10.05 -36.99 -27.85
N VAL A 133 10.00 -35.67 -28.08
CA VAL A 133 10.10 -35.09 -29.43
C VAL A 133 11.43 -35.44 -30.09
N THR A 134 12.54 -35.36 -29.35
CA THR A 134 13.88 -35.71 -29.85
C THR A 134 13.94 -37.18 -30.27
N ASP A 135 13.39 -38.08 -29.45
CA ASP A 135 13.30 -39.51 -29.77
C ASP A 135 12.42 -39.78 -30.99
N ALA A 136 11.30 -39.06 -31.12
CA ALA A 136 10.39 -39.16 -32.26
C ALA A 136 11.06 -38.71 -33.58
N VAL A 137 11.81 -37.60 -33.57
CA VAL A 137 12.62 -37.18 -34.73
C VAL A 137 13.66 -38.25 -35.09
N GLY A 138 14.33 -38.83 -34.10
CA GLY A 138 15.27 -39.93 -34.30
C GLY A 138 14.61 -41.16 -34.92
N ALA A 139 13.39 -41.52 -34.50
CA ALA A 139 12.62 -42.61 -35.09
C ALA A 139 12.25 -42.34 -36.55
N MET A 140 11.77 -41.14 -36.87
CA MET A 140 11.43 -40.74 -38.24
C MET A 140 12.65 -40.78 -39.17
N SER A 141 13.82 -40.35 -38.69
CA SER A 141 15.07 -40.44 -39.46
C SER A 141 15.48 -41.90 -39.77
N ARG A 142 15.24 -42.83 -38.84
CA ARG A 142 15.46 -44.27 -39.10
C ARG A 142 14.48 -44.82 -40.15
N ILE A 143 13.22 -44.38 -40.12
CA ILE A 143 12.23 -44.76 -41.14
C ILE A 143 12.63 -44.21 -42.50
N GLU A 144 13.04 -42.94 -42.59
CA GLU A 144 13.55 -42.32 -43.82
C GLU A 144 14.74 -43.10 -44.41
N GLN A 145 15.73 -43.48 -43.60
CA GLN A 145 16.85 -44.32 -44.05
C GLN A 145 16.40 -45.71 -44.52
N SER A 146 15.41 -46.31 -43.85
CA SER A 146 14.85 -47.60 -44.25
C SER A 146 14.11 -47.49 -45.60
N SER A 147 13.33 -46.43 -45.80
CA SER A 147 12.66 -46.14 -47.06
C SER A 147 13.65 -45.97 -48.21
N GLN A 148 14.77 -45.26 -47.98
CA GLN A 148 15.82 -45.11 -48.99
C GLN A 148 16.42 -46.46 -49.41
N LYS A 149 16.72 -47.35 -48.45
CA LYS A 149 17.20 -48.70 -48.77
C LYS A 149 16.19 -49.50 -49.59
N ILE A 150 14.89 -49.34 -49.33
CA ILE A 150 13.84 -49.99 -50.13
C ILE A 150 13.81 -49.40 -51.55
N THR A 151 13.99 -48.09 -51.73
CA THR A 151 14.12 -47.45 -53.05
C THR A 151 15.30 -48.01 -53.84
N ASP A 152 16.44 -48.22 -53.17
CA ASP A 152 17.63 -48.78 -53.82
C ASP A 152 17.39 -50.23 -54.26
N ILE A 153 16.77 -51.05 -53.39
CA ILE A 153 16.42 -52.45 -53.70
C ILE A 153 15.39 -52.53 -54.83
N THR A 154 14.34 -51.71 -54.79
CA THR A 154 13.31 -51.69 -55.84
C THR A 154 13.86 -51.25 -57.19
N SER A 155 14.85 -50.34 -57.20
CA SER A 155 15.60 -49.97 -58.41
C SER A 155 16.41 -51.15 -58.96
N VAL A 156 17.04 -51.97 -58.10
CA VAL A 156 17.72 -53.20 -58.53
C VAL A 156 16.73 -54.22 -59.11
N ILE A 157 15.55 -54.38 -58.51
CA ILE A 157 14.51 -55.27 -59.01
C ILE A 157 14.01 -54.84 -60.40
N ASP A 158 13.77 -53.55 -60.62
CA ASP A 158 13.37 -53.03 -61.94
C ASP A 158 14.46 -53.27 -62.99
N ASN A 159 15.73 -53.10 -62.62
CA ASN A 159 16.87 -53.42 -63.49
C ASN A 159 16.95 -54.92 -63.83
N ILE A 160 16.73 -55.82 -62.86
CA ILE A 160 16.68 -57.28 -63.08
C ILE A 160 15.52 -57.64 -64.01
N ALA A 161 14.34 -57.04 -63.78
CA ALA A 161 13.16 -57.23 -64.63
C ALA A 161 13.45 -56.78 -66.08
N PHE A 162 14.09 -55.63 -66.25
CA PHE A 162 14.49 -55.13 -67.57
C PHE A 162 15.50 -56.06 -68.28
N GLN A 163 16.53 -56.54 -67.57
CA GLN A 163 17.48 -57.51 -68.12
C GLN A 163 16.82 -58.83 -68.49
N THR A 164 15.90 -59.32 -67.66
CA THR A 164 15.11 -60.55 -67.92
C THR A 164 14.22 -60.38 -69.15
N ASN A 165 13.59 -59.22 -69.31
CA ASN A 165 12.79 -58.87 -70.49
C ASN A 165 13.65 -58.87 -71.78
N LEU A 166 14.87 -58.33 -71.74
CA LEU A 166 15.81 -58.37 -72.87
C LEU A 166 16.28 -59.80 -73.18
N LEU A 167 16.60 -60.60 -72.16
CA LEU A 167 16.98 -62.01 -72.32
C LEU A 167 15.84 -62.83 -72.94
N ALA A 168 14.60 -62.63 -72.47
CA ALA A 168 13.41 -63.29 -72.99
C ALA A 168 13.13 -62.88 -74.45
N LEU A 169 13.34 -61.61 -74.80
CA LEU A 169 13.24 -61.14 -76.18
C LEU A 169 14.28 -61.84 -77.08
N ASN A 170 15.54 -61.91 -76.66
CA ASN A 170 16.59 -62.60 -77.41
C ASN A 170 16.26 -64.09 -77.59
N ALA A 171 15.76 -64.75 -76.54
CA ALA A 171 15.32 -66.15 -76.61
C ALA A 171 14.13 -66.35 -77.56
N ALA A 172 13.15 -65.44 -77.57
CA ALA A 172 12.03 -65.48 -78.50
C ALA A 172 12.48 -65.33 -79.97
N VAL A 173 13.47 -64.45 -80.21
CA VAL A 173 14.07 -64.28 -81.54
C VAL A 173 14.80 -65.54 -82.00
N GLU A 174 15.62 -66.15 -81.14
CA GLU A 174 16.35 -67.37 -81.49
C GLU A 174 15.42 -68.58 -81.66
N ALA A 175 14.34 -68.66 -80.85
CA ALA A 175 13.30 -69.66 -81.01
C ALA A 175 12.55 -69.53 -82.35
N ALA A 176 12.26 -68.30 -82.79
CA ALA A 176 11.69 -68.04 -84.12
C ALA A 176 12.65 -68.47 -85.24
N ARG A 177 13.97 -68.30 -85.03
CA ARG A 177 15.02 -68.68 -85.97
C ARG A 177 15.14 -70.21 -86.14
N ALA A 178 14.84 -70.98 -85.09
CA ALA A 178 14.83 -72.45 -85.10
C ALA A 178 13.56 -73.07 -85.74
N GLY A 179 12.59 -72.26 -86.18
CA GLY A 179 11.39 -72.73 -86.88
C GLY A 179 10.48 -73.62 -86.02
N GLU A 180 9.95 -74.71 -86.60
CA GLU A 180 9.04 -75.65 -85.90
C GLU A 180 9.65 -76.28 -84.64
N ALA A 181 10.97 -76.50 -84.60
CA ALA A 181 11.65 -77.07 -83.43
C ALA A 181 11.74 -76.10 -82.23
N GLY A 182 11.66 -74.78 -82.48
CA GLY A 182 11.72 -73.74 -81.45
C GLY A 182 10.38 -73.33 -80.87
N ARG A 183 9.26 -73.89 -81.37
CA ARG A 183 7.91 -73.40 -81.08
C ARG A 183 7.54 -73.45 -79.59
N GLY A 184 7.97 -74.50 -78.87
CA GLY A 184 7.79 -74.60 -77.41
C GLY A 184 8.64 -73.59 -76.63
N PHE A 185 9.87 -73.32 -77.07
CA PHE A 185 10.75 -72.30 -76.48
C PHE A 185 10.21 -70.88 -76.68
N ALA A 186 9.60 -70.60 -77.83
CA ALA A 186 9.01 -69.29 -78.11
C ALA A 186 7.86 -68.95 -77.14
N VAL A 187 7.03 -69.94 -76.76
CA VAL A 187 5.94 -69.75 -75.79
C VAL A 187 6.51 -69.44 -74.40
N VAL A 188 7.50 -70.21 -73.94
CA VAL A 188 8.16 -69.97 -72.65
C VAL A 188 8.83 -68.60 -72.63
N ALA A 189 9.51 -68.21 -73.72
CA ALA A 189 10.13 -66.90 -73.83
C ALA A 189 9.10 -65.75 -73.75
N SER A 190 7.93 -65.89 -74.38
CA SER A 190 6.83 -64.93 -74.28
C SER A 190 6.26 -64.82 -72.85
N GLU A 191 6.14 -65.94 -72.15
CA GLU A 191 5.65 -65.97 -70.76
C GLU A 191 6.65 -65.31 -69.80
N VAL A 192 7.93 -65.65 -69.92
CA VAL A 192 9.02 -65.01 -69.14
C VAL A 192 9.06 -63.51 -69.40
N ARG A 193 8.86 -63.09 -70.65
CA ARG A 193 8.78 -61.67 -71.00
C ARG A 193 7.62 -60.96 -70.30
N THR A 194 6.46 -61.58 -70.28
CA THR A 194 5.25 -61.04 -69.62
C THR A 194 5.45 -60.91 -68.10
N LEU A 195 6.03 -61.94 -67.47
CA LEU A 195 6.40 -61.91 -66.04
C LEU A 195 7.44 -60.83 -65.72
N ALA A 196 8.41 -60.63 -66.60
CA ALA A 196 9.42 -59.57 -66.46
C ALA A 196 8.78 -58.18 -66.53
N GLN A 197 7.86 -57.96 -67.48
CA GLN A 197 7.10 -56.70 -67.58
C GLN A 197 6.27 -56.44 -66.31
N GLN A 198 5.52 -57.44 -65.84
CA GLN A 198 4.75 -57.37 -64.59
C GLN A 198 5.63 -57.05 -63.38
N SER A 199 6.84 -57.64 -63.31
CA SER A 199 7.79 -57.37 -62.23
C SER A 199 8.30 -55.92 -62.24
N SER A 200 8.59 -55.36 -63.42
CA SER A 200 8.94 -53.93 -63.59
C SER A 200 7.80 -53.02 -63.13
N ASP A 201 6.57 -53.31 -63.52
CA ASP A 201 5.42 -52.48 -63.19
C ASP A 201 5.11 -52.53 -61.67
N ALA A 202 5.27 -53.69 -61.05
CA ALA A 202 5.20 -53.84 -59.60
C ALA A 202 6.32 -53.08 -58.88
N ALA A 203 7.56 -53.17 -59.36
CA ALA A 203 8.70 -52.43 -58.78
C ALA A 203 8.48 -50.91 -58.83
N LYS A 204 7.99 -50.39 -59.96
CA LYS A 204 7.62 -48.97 -60.11
C LYS A 204 6.48 -48.55 -59.19
N SER A 205 5.47 -49.40 -59.04
CA SER A 205 4.35 -49.13 -58.11
C SER A 205 4.82 -49.05 -56.66
N ILE A 206 5.71 -49.96 -56.22
CA ILE A 206 6.32 -49.93 -54.89
C ILE A 206 7.17 -48.65 -54.73
N SER A 207 7.99 -48.30 -55.73
CA SER A 207 8.79 -47.07 -55.71
C SER A 207 7.92 -45.81 -55.55
N GLY A 208 6.77 -45.76 -56.23
CA GLY A 208 5.77 -44.70 -56.07
C GLY A 208 5.24 -44.58 -54.64
N LEU A 209 4.87 -45.71 -54.02
CA LEU A 209 4.39 -45.73 -52.63
C LEU A 209 5.47 -45.33 -51.62
N ILE A 210 6.72 -45.73 -51.85
CA ILE A 210 7.85 -45.35 -51.00
C ILE A 210 8.11 -43.84 -51.10
N ASN A 211 8.10 -43.27 -52.31
CA ASN A 211 8.28 -41.82 -52.51
C ASN A 211 7.18 -40.99 -51.84
N ALA A 212 5.92 -41.44 -51.93
CA ALA A 212 4.82 -40.82 -51.20
C ALA A 212 5.04 -40.88 -49.69
N SER A 213 5.45 -42.05 -49.17
CA SER A 213 5.76 -42.24 -47.74
C SER A 213 6.90 -41.35 -47.26
N THR A 214 7.98 -41.21 -48.04
CA THR A 214 9.11 -40.32 -47.72
C THR A 214 8.67 -38.86 -47.65
N THR A 215 7.76 -38.43 -48.52
CA THR A 215 7.20 -37.07 -48.50
C THR A 215 6.40 -36.81 -47.22
N GLU A 216 5.54 -37.77 -46.81
CA GLU A 216 4.77 -37.68 -45.57
C GLU A 216 5.66 -37.69 -44.32
N ILE A 217 6.72 -38.52 -44.30
CA ILE A 217 7.70 -38.56 -43.21
C ILE A 217 8.42 -37.21 -43.08
N ALA A 218 8.85 -36.62 -44.20
CA ALA A 218 9.50 -35.31 -44.19
C ALA A 218 8.59 -34.20 -43.64
N ALA A 219 7.30 -34.22 -44.01
CA ALA A 219 6.30 -33.32 -43.45
C ALA A 219 6.10 -33.55 -41.93
N GLY A 220 6.02 -34.82 -41.51
CA GLY A 220 5.91 -35.20 -40.10
C GLY A 220 7.10 -34.73 -39.26
N VAL A 221 8.34 -34.90 -39.75
CA VAL A 221 9.55 -34.41 -39.08
C VAL A 221 9.50 -32.90 -38.87
N LYS A 222 9.02 -32.14 -39.87
CA LYS A 222 8.88 -30.68 -39.75
C LYS A 222 7.90 -30.29 -38.64
N LEU A 223 6.74 -30.96 -38.56
CA LEU A 223 5.74 -30.70 -37.52
C LEU A 223 6.26 -31.05 -36.11
N VAL A 224 6.94 -32.19 -35.99
CA VAL A 224 7.50 -32.65 -34.71
C VAL A 224 8.62 -31.71 -34.24
N ARG A 225 9.48 -31.22 -35.14
CA ARG A 225 10.49 -30.20 -34.81
C ARG A 225 9.85 -28.90 -34.32
N ALA A 226 8.81 -28.42 -35.01
CA ALA A 226 8.08 -27.22 -34.59
C ALA A 226 7.45 -27.40 -33.19
N ALA A 227 6.90 -28.58 -32.88
CA ALA A 227 6.43 -28.89 -31.54
C ALA A 227 7.56 -28.87 -30.49
N GLY A 228 8.76 -29.34 -30.85
CA GLY A 228 9.96 -29.24 -30.01
C GLY A 228 10.37 -27.80 -29.71
N GLU A 229 10.34 -26.92 -30.71
CA GLU A 229 10.64 -25.49 -30.54
C GLU A 229 9.65 -24.82 -29.57
N VAL A 230 8.35 -25.15 -29.67
CA VAL A 230 7.33 -24.63 -28.74
C VAL A 230 7.58 -25.11 -27.31
N LEU A 231 8.01 -26.36 -27.11
CA LEU A 231 8.36 -26.86 -25.77
C LEU A 231 9.56 -26.12 -25.17
N VAL A 232 10.56 -25.75 -25.98
CA VAL A 232 11.68 -24.90 -25.54
C VAL A 232 11.18 -23.52 -25.11
N GLN A 233 10.27 -22.92 -25.88
CA GLN A 233 9.66 -21.63 -25.51
C GLN A 233 8.85 -21.73 -24.20
N ILE A 234 8.14 -22.83 -23.96
CA ILE A 234 7.42 -23.08 -22.70
C ILE A 234 8.39 -23.15 -21.51
N VAL A 235 9.53 -23.82 -21.67
CA VAL A 235 10.57 -23.87 -20.63
C VAL A 235 11.09 -22.48 -20.29
N ASP A 236 11.45 -21.68 -21.30
CA ASP A 236 11.94 -20.30 -21.10
C ASP A 236 10.89 -19.41 -20.43
N ALA A 237 9.62 -19.49 -20.89
CA ALA A 237 8.52 -18.74 -20.30
C ALA A 237 8.27 -19.14 -18.83
N SER A 238 8.29 -20.44 -18.53
CA SER A 238 8.08 -20.96 -17.17
C SER A 238 9.20 -20.52 -16.22
N GLN A 239 10.45 -20.49 -16.69
CA GLN A 239 11.58 -19.98 -15.92
C GLN A 239 11.45 -18.48 -15.62
N LYS A 240 11.03 -17.68 -16.60
CA LYS A 240 10.75 -16.25 -16.39
C LYS A 240 9.65 -16.03 -15.36
N VAL A 241 8.56 -16.80 -15.43
CA VAL A 241 7.48 -16.76 -14.43
C VAL A 241 8.00 -17.10 -13.04
N ALA A 242 8.79 -18.19 -12.90
CA ALA A 242 9.38 -18.55 -11.61
C ALA A 242 10.27 -17.43 -11.04
N GLY A 243 11.08 -16.77 -11.88
CA GLY A 243 11.90 -15.63 -11.50
C GLY A 243 11.08 -14.45 -11.00
N THR A 244 10.09 -13.99 -11.77
CA THR A 244 9.22 -12.86 -11.37
C THR A 244 8.44 -13.18 -10.09
N VAL A 245 7.94 -14.40 -9.94
CA VAL A 245 7.21 -14.79 -8.73
C VAL A 245 8.14 -14.87 -7.50
N ALA A 246 9.40 -15.25 -7.68
CA ALA A 246 10.40 -15.21 -6.62
C ALA A 246 10.66 -13.76 -6.15
N GLU A 247 10.73 -12.80 -7.06
CA GLU A 247 10.82 -11.37 -6.73
C GLU A 247 9.60 -10.89 -5.94
N VAL A 248 8.38 -11.29 -6.35
CA VAL A 248 7.14 -10.98 -5.59
C VAL A 248 7.18 -11.58 -4.19
N SER A 249 7.69 -12.82 -4.05
CA SER A 249 7.85 -13.44 -2.74
C SER A 249 8.83 -12.67 -1.86
N ALA A 250 9.96 -12.19 -2.42
CA ALA A 250 10.93 -11.40 -1.68
C ALA A 250 10.32 -10.05 -1.24
N ALA A 251 9.64 -9.35 -2.15
CA ALA A 251 8.93 -8.11 -1.84
C ALA A 251 7.84 -8.30 -0.78
N SER A 252 7.15 -9.44 -0.79
CA SER A 252 6.14 -9.77 0.24
C SER A 252 6.77 -9.95 1.63
N VAL A 253 7.97 -10.52 1.71
CA VAL A 253 8.71 -10.65 2.99
C VAL A 253 9.13 -9.27 3.51
N GLU A 254 9.62 -8.39 2.64
CA GLU A 254 9.95 -7.01 3.00
C GLU A 254 8.71 -6.22 3.46
N GLN A 255 7.59 -6.35 2.73
CA GLN A 255 6.31 -5.75 3.14
C GLN A 255 5.84 -6.26 4.51
N ALA A 256 6.02 -7.55 4.81
CA ALA A 256 5.65 -8.09 6.11
C ALA A 256 6.46 -7.41 7.24
N SER A 257 7.76 -7.18 7.04
CA SER A 257 8.59 -6.43 7.98
C SER A 257 8.10 -4.98 8.14
N GLY A 258 7.77 -4.30 7.05
CA GLY A 258 7.22 -2.94 7.11
C GLY A 258 5.86 -2.86 7.82
N ILE A 259 5.04 -3.91 7.73
CA ILE A 259 3.77 -4.01 8.45
C ILE A 259 4.00 -4.22 9.95
N GLU A 260 5.01 -5.00 10.35
CA GLU A 260 5.39 -5.14 11.76
C GLU A 260 5.82 -3.79 12.36
N GLU A 261 6.60 -2.98 11.61
CA GLU A 261 6.95 -1.62 12.02
C GLU A 261 5.71 -0.71 12.15
N MET A 262 4.78 -0.77 11.19
CA MET A 262 3.51 -0.03 11.30
C MET A 262 2.71 -0.43 12.54
N SER A 263 2.65 -1.73 12.86
CA SER A 263 1.98 -2.22 14.07
C SER A 263 2.58 -1.63 15.35
N GLN A 264 3.92 -1.52 15.41
CA GLN A 264 4.60 -0.87 16.54
C GLN A 264 4.29 0.63 16.63
N ILE A 265 4.22 1.32 15.48
CA ILE A 265 3.86 2.75 15.43
C ILE A 265 2.42 2.97 15.92
N VAL A 266 1.48 2.11 15.50
CA VAL A 266 0.08 2.19 15.96
C VAL A 266 -0.01 2.00 17.48
N ALA A 267 0.71 1.01 18.04
CA ALA A 267 0.78 0.81 19.48
C ALA A 267 1.41 2.02 20.22
N HIS A 268 2.42 2.66 19.64
CA HIS A 268 3.00 3.87 20.20
C HIS A 268 2.02 5.06 20.18
N MET A 269 1.28 5.23 19.07
CA MET A 269 0.26 6.27 18.94
C MET A 269 -0.91 6.05 19.90
N ASP A 270 -1.31 4.81 20.14
CA ASP A 270 -2.31 4.48 21.17
C ASP A 270 -1.83 4.93 22.56
N GLY A 271 -0.57 4.65 22.91
CA GLY A 271 0.02 5.13 24.17
C GLY A 271 0.01 6.66 24.32
N ILE A 272 0.31 7.41 23.25
CA ILE A 272 0.22 8.88 23.25
C ILE A 272 -1.24 9.35 23.37
N THR A 273 -2.16 8.67 22.69
CA THR A 273 -3.61 8.98 22.73
C THR A 273 -4.13 8.83 24.16
N GLN A 274 -3.77 7.75 24.85
CA GLN A 274 -4.12 7.56 26.26
C GLN A 274 -3.49 8.63 27.18
N GLN A 275 -2.24 9.03 26.94
CA GLN A 275 -1.62 10.15 27.68
C GLN A 275 -2.36 11.47 27.45
N ASN A 276 -2.77 11.77 26.22
CA ASN A 276 -3.51 12.98 25.90
C ASN A 276 -4.88 13.01 26.59
N ALA A 277 -5.57 11.87 26.67
CA ALA A 277 -6.83 11.74 27.40
C ALA A 277 -6.63 12.06 28.89
N ALA A 278 -5.60 11.46 29.51
CA ALA A 278 -5.27 11.73 30.91
C ALA A 278 -4.88 13.19 31.16
N LEU A 279 -4.10 13.79 30.24
CA LEU A 279 -3.71 15.20 30.31
C LEU A 279 -4.92 16.15 30.16
N ALA A 280 -5.86 15.82 29.26
CA ALA A 280 -7.10 16.58 29.09
C ALA A 280 -7.93 16.54 30.38
N GLU A 281 -8.15 15.35 30.94
CA GLU A 281 -8.89 15.18 32.19
C GLU A 281 -8.23 15.94 33.36
N GLN A 282 -6.91 15.82 33.52
CA GLN A 282 -6.17 16.54 34.55
C GLN A 282 -6.24 18.07 34.36
N SER A 283 -6.19 18.55 33.12
CA SER A 283 -6.26 19.98 32.81
C SER A 283 -7.64 20.55 33.11
N ALA A 284 -8.70 19.84 32.73
CA ALA A 284 -10.08 20.22 33.05
C ALA A 284 -10.30 20.26 34.57
N ALA A 285 -9.86 19.24 35.30
CA ALA A 285 -9.93 19.21 36.76
C ALA A 285 -9.16 20.37 37.41
N SER A 286 -7.95 20.66 36.92
CA SER A 286 -7.12 21.77 37.42
C SER A 286 -7.77 23.14 37.16
N ALA A 287 -8.39 23.32 35.99
CA ALA A 287 -9.12 24.54 35.64
C ALA A 287 -10.34 24.76 36.56
N ILE A 288 -11.10 23.70 36.86
CA ILE A 288 -12.23 23.77 37.79
C ILE A 288 -11.77 24.19 39.19
N VAL A 289 -10.71 23.55 39.72
CA VAL A 289 -10.16 23.89 41.04
C VAL A 289 -9.62 25.33 41.07
N LEU A 290 -8.97 25.78 40.00
CA LEU A 290 -8.50 27.16 39.88
C LEU A 290 -9.67 28.14 39.87
N GLY A 291 -10.71 27.87 39.08
CA GLY A 291 -11.93 28.67 39.03
C GLY A 291 -12.56 28.84 40.41
N GLN A 292 -12.74 27.75 41.16
CA GLN A 292 -13.29 27.77 42.52
C GLN A 292 -12.44 28.61 43.49
N LYS A 293 -11.10 28.52 43.43
CA LYS A 293 -10.20 29.32 44.27
C LYS A 293 -10.29 30.81 43.96
N ILE A 294 -10.41 31.14 42.68
CA ILE A 294 -10.50 32.51 42.18
C ILE A 294 -11.87 33.12 42.46
N GLU A 295 -12.95 32.36 42.37
CA GLU A 295 -14.27 32.77 42.85
C GLU A 295 -14.25 33.08 44.35
N GLY A 296 -13.60 32.24 45.17
CA GLY A 296 -13.39 32.50 46.59
C GLY A 296 -12.62 33.79 46.87
N LEU A 297 -11.55 34.05 46.11
CA LEU A 297 -10.81 35.32 46.19
C LEU A 297 -11.68 36.51 45.77
N GLY A 298 -12.46 36.36 44.70
CA GLY A 298 -13.41 37.37 44.23
C GLY A 298 -14.44 37.72 45.30
N ALA A 299 -14.98 36.73 46.02
CA ALA A 299 -15.92 36.95 47.11
C ALA A 299 -15.30 37.73 48.29
N LEU A 300 -14.04 37.42 48.67
CA LEU A 300 -13.31 38.14 49.72
C LEU A 300 -13.07 39.61 49.34
N VAL A 301 -12.76 39.87 48.07
CA VAL A 301 -12.40 41.21 47.57
C VAL A 301 -13.66 42.01 47.21
N ALA A 302 -14.78 41.35 46.92
CA ALA A 302 -16.09 41.97 46.71
C ALA A 302 -16.65 42.65 47.97
N ALA A 303 -16.21 42.24 49.16
CA ALA A 303 -16.53 42.92 50.42
C ALA A 303 -16.00 44.37 50.46
N PHE A 304 -14.96 44.68 49.67
CA PHE A 304 -14.40 46.02 49.58
C PHE A 304 -15.08 46.85 48.48
N ARG A 305 -15.63 48.00 48.85
CA ARG A 305 -16.13 49.02 47.92
C ARG A 305 -14.98 49.92 47.49
N THR A 306 -14.75 49.97 46.18
CA THR A 306 -13.74 50.82 45.53
C THR A 306 -14.46 51.81 44.64
N GLN A 307 -13.88 53.00 44.41
CA GLN A 307 -14.43 53.90 43.40
C GLN A 307 -14.40 53.19 42.05
N GLU A 308 -15.59 53.00 41.43
CA GLU A 308 -15.66 52.48 40.07
C GLU A 308 -14.93 53.45 39.17
N ARG A 309 -13.85 52.95 38.55
CA ARG A 309 -13.23 53.66 37.44
C ARG A 309 -14.23 53.56 36.30
N GLU A 310 -14.98 54.62 36.03
CA GLU A 310 -15.77 54.75 34.79
C GLU A 310 -14.84 54.43 33.63
N SER A 311 -14.97 53.20 33.14
CA SER A 311 -14.21 52.69 32.03
C SER A 311 -14.83 53.35 30.81
N ASN A 312 -14.31 54.52 30.46
CA ASN A 312 -14.73 55.26 29.28
C ASN A 312 -14.23 54.49 28.04
N VAL A 313 -14.91 53.38 27.73
CA VAL A 313 -14.69 52.60 26.52
C VAL A 313 -15.18 53.47 25.38
N THR A 314 -14.25 54.26 24.83
CA THR A 314 -14.44 54.86 23.51
C THR A 314 -14.54 53.70 22.53
N VAL A 315 -15.75 53.36 22.13
CA VAL A 315 -16.04 52.39 21.08
C VAL A 315 -15.42 52.93 19.78
N LEU A 316 -14.22 52.45 19.45
CA LEU A 316 -13.60 52.72 18.16
C LEU A 316 -14.44 51.99 17.10
N ALA A 317 -15.06 52.75 16.19
CA ALA A 317 -15.86 52.20 15.10
C ALA A 317 -15.03 51.20 14.25
N PRO A 318 -15.64 50.11 13.75
CA PRO A 318 -14.92 49.10 12.99
C PRO A 318 -14.40 49.66 11.66
N ALA A 319 -13.13 49.41 11.36
CA ALA A 319 -12.47 49.78 10.11
C ALA A 319 -13.09 49.06 8.89
N PRO A 320 -13.12 49.68 7.70
CA PRO A 320 -13.73 49.09 6.51
C PRO A 320 -12.94 47.88 6.00
N ARG A 321 -13.65 46.80 5.67
CA ARG A 321 -13.09 45.55 5.12
C ARG A 321 -12.44 45.79 3.76
N LEU A 322 -11.14 45.49 3.67
CA LEU A 322 -10.43 45.40 2.39
C LEU A 322 -10.98 44.23 1.56
N ARG A 323 -11.49 44.57 0.38
CA ARG A 323 -12.00 43.66 -0.64
C ARG A 323 -10.81 42.93 -1.28
N ARG A 324 -10.73 41.59 -1.11
CA ARG A 324 -9.73 40.77 -1.81
C ARG A 324 -9.99 40.83 -3.32
N ALA A 325 -8.95 41.16 -4.07
CA ALA A 325 -8.87 40.99 -5.52
C ALA A 325 -7.86 39.87 -5.81
N GLY A 326 -8.19 38.96 -6.73
CA GLY A 326 -7.32 37.88 -7.21
C GLY A 326 -7.67 36.53 -6.61
#